data_AF-A0A6G7X8M5-F1
#
_entry.id   AF-A0A6G7X8M5-F1
#
_cell.length_a   1.000
_cell.length_b   1.000
_cell.length_c   1.000
_cell.angle_alpha   90.00
_cell.angle_beta   90.00
_cell.angle_gamma   90.00
#
_symmetry.space_group_name_H-M   'P 1'
#
loop_
_entity.id
_entity.type
_entity.pdbx_description
1 polymer ?
#
loop_
_entity_poly.entity_id
_entity_poly.type
_entity_poly.pdbx_seq_one_letter_code
_entity_poly.pdbx_strand_id
1 'polypeptide(L)'
;MRNILAFISILFCSFQLSAQTQKYQLSTHILDITTGTPSANVLVMLEKQNDEGSGWEKLDEKKTDENGRIGTFLLLDENSKDKNTGVYRLTFFTRSYFESRAVKTFYPFVQVVFEIDGNSHYHVPITLSPYGYSTYRGS
;
A
#
# COMPACT_ATOMS: atom_id res chain seq x y z
N MET A 1 36.32 -62.02 -18.35
CA MET A 1 34.91 -61.78 -17.96
C MET A 1 34.85 -60.35 -17.42
N ARG A 2 34.32 -59.42 -18.21
CA ARG A 2 34.51 -57.96 -18.02
C ARG A 2 33.21 -57.37 -17.47
N ASN A 3 33.22 -56.97 -16.20
CA ASN A 3 32.11 -56.34 -15.50
C ASN A 3 31.81 -54.97 -16.11
N ILE A 4 30.60 -54.77 -16.61
CA ILE A 4 30.09 -53.47 -17.05
C ILE A 4 29.18 -52.95 -15.94
N LEU A 5 29.70 -52.05 -15.11
CA LEU A 5 28.88 -51.19 -14.26
C LEU A 5 28.27 -50.10 -15.15
N ALA A 6 26.95 -50.10 -15.30
CA ALA A 6 26.21 -48.98 -15.86
C ALA A 6 25.94 -47.95 -14.76
N PHE A 7 26.68 -46.84 -14.78
CA PHE A 7 26.35 -45.66 -13.98
C PHE A 7 25.25 -44.88 -14.70
N ILE A 8 24.01 -45.02 -14.25
CA ILE A 8 22.91 -44.14 -14.64
C ILE A 8 23.09 -42.85 -13.84
N SER A 9 23.64 -41.82 -14.48
CA SER A 9 23.69 -40.47 -13.90
C SER A 9 22.31 -39.84 -14.07
N ILE A 10 21.50 -39.87 -13.01
CA ILE A 10 20.23 -39.15 -12.96
C ILE A 10 20.58 -37.66 -12.82
N LEU A 11 20.42 -36.92 -13.92
CA LEU A 11 20.54 -35.47 -13.93
C LEU A 11 19.35 -34.89 -13.16
N PHE A 12 19.52 -34.66 -11.85
CA PHE A 12 18.58 -33.90 -11.04
C PHE A 12 18.61 -32.44 -11.49
N CYS A 13 17.73 -32.08 -12.42
CA CYS A 13 17.47 -30.69 -12.76
C CYS A 13 16.63 -30.09 -11.63
N SER A 14 17.28 -29.48 -10.65
CA SER A 14 16.63 -28.73 -9.58
C SER A 14 16.00 -27.47 -10.17
N PHE A 15 14.71 -27.53 -10.49
CA PHE A 15 13.88 -26.34 -10.70
C PHE A 15 13.84 -25.57 -9.37
N GLN A 16 14.67 -24.54 -9.23
CA GLN A 16 14.50 -23.56 -8.18
C GLN A 16 13.32 -22.67 -8.55
N LEU A 17 12.15 -22.95 -7.99
CA LEU A 17 11.08 -21.95 -7.92
C LEU A 17 11.59 -20.82 -7.02
N SER A 18 12.05 -19.73 -7.63
CA SER A 18 12.21 -18.47 -6.90
C SER A 18 10.80 -17.97 -6.55
N ALA A 19 10.47 -17.97 -5.26
CA ALA A 19 9.28 -17.29 -4.77
C ALA A 19 9.52 -15.77 -4.88
N GLN A 20 9.13 -15.17 -6.00
CA GLN A 20 9.27 -13.73 -6.18
C GLN A 20 8.32 -13.02 -5.20
N THR A 21 8.87 -12.45 -4.12
CA THR A 21 8.09 -11.63 -3.19
C THR A 21 7.64 -10.36 -3.91
N GLN A 22 6.33 -10.16 -4.03
CA GLN A 22 5.79 -8.92 -4.60
C GLN A 22 6.20 -7.73 -3.73
N LYS A 23 6.82 -6.73 -4.35
CA LYS A 23 7.15 -5.46 -3.71
C LYS A 23 6.06 -4.43 -4.04
N TYR A 24 5.75 -3.60 -3.06
CA TYR A 24 4.75 -2.55 -3.17
C TYR A 24 5.42 -1.19 -3.01
N GLN A 25 4.99 -0.24 -3.81
CA GLN A 25 5.57 1.08 -3.87
C GLN A 25 4.88 2.06 -2.91
N LEU A 26 3.64 1.78 -2.50
CA LEU A 26 2.88 2.68 -1.66
C LEU A 26 2.40 1.96 -0.39
N SER A 27 2.58 2.64 0.74
CA SER A 27 2.00 2.24 2.01
C SER A 27 1.39 3.43 2.74
N THR A 28 0.50 3.15 3.69
CA THR A 28 -0.08 4.15 4.59
C THR A 28 -0.22 3.60 6.00
N HIS A 29 -0.41 4.51 6.95
CA HIS A 29 -0.65 4.24 8.36
C HIS A 29 -1.55 5.34 8.94
N ILE A 30 -2.49 4.96 9.78
CA ILE A 30 -3.40 5.87 10.46
C ILE A 30 -3.19 5.72 11.97
N LEU A 31 -2.82 6.82 12.63
CA LEU A 31 -2.68 6.88 14.08
C LEU A 31 -3.72 7.84 14.67
N ASP A 32 -4.58 7.36 15.55
CA ASP A 32 -5.45 8.22 16.36
C ASP A 32 -4.64 8.84 17.50
N ILE A 33 -4.37 10.13 17.40
CA ILE A 33 -3.58 10.88 18.39
C ILE A 33 -4.40 11.29 19.61
N THR A 34 -5.73 11.11 19.58
CA THR A 34 -6.61 11.32 20.74
C THR A 34 -6.41 10.23 21.77
N THR A 35 -6.23 8.99 21.30
CA THR A 35 -6.05 7.80 22.13
C THR A 35 -4.60 7.30 22.15
N GLY A 36 -3.77 7.75 21.21
CA GLY A 36 -2.40 7.27 21.03
C GLY A 36 -2.34 5.86 20.41
N THR A 37 -3.38 5.43 19.71
CA THR A 37 -3.52 4.05 19.18
C THR A 37 -3.69 4.02 17.68
N PRO A 38 -3.29 2.94 16.99
CA PRO A 38 -3.57 2.79 15.57
C PRO A 38 -5.07 2.77 15.26
N SER A 39 -5.44 3.25 14.07
CA SER A 39 -6.82 3.24 13.59
C SER A 39 -7.06 2.04 12.68
N ALA A 40 -7.46 0.91 13.27
CA ALA A 40 -7.78 -0.32 12.54
C ALA A 40 -9.14 -0.25 11.81
N ASN A 41 -9.29 -1.08 10.77
CA ASN A 41 -10.53 -1.29 10.01
C ASN A 41 -11.07 -0.02 9.31
N VAL A 42 -10.20 0.96 9.02
CA VAL A 42 -10.54 2.18 8.27
C VAL A 42 -10.40 1.90 6.79
N LEU A 43 -11.46 2.16 6.02
CA LEU A 43 -11.42 2.06 4.56
C LEU A 43 -10.52 3.15 3.99
N VAL A 44 -9.63 2.77 3.08
CA VAL A 44 -8.78 3.68 2.32
C VAL A 44 -8.85 3.30 0.85
N MET A 45 -9.15 4.29 0.01
CA MET A 45 -9.21 4.13 -1.45
C MET A 45 -8.01 4.82 -2.10
N LEU A 46 -7.40 4.15 -3.07
CA LEU A 46 -6.31 4.66 -3.89
C LEU A 46 -6.85 4.98 -5.30
N GLU A 47 -6.56 6.19 -5.75
CA GLU A 47 -6.89 6.66 -7.10
C GLU A 47 -5.65 7.27 -7.77
N LYS A 48 -5.58 7.19 -9.11
CA LYS A 48 -4.60 7.90 -9.94
C LYS A 48 -5.31 8.98 -10.74
N GLN A 49 -4.71 10.15 -10.85
CA GLN A 49 -5.21 11.23 -11.70
C GLN A 49 -5.02 10.86 -13.17
N ASN A 50 -6.01 11.13 -14.01
CA ASN A 50 -5.88 10.93 -15.45
C ASN A 50 -4.95 11.98 -16.09
N ASP A 51 -4.50 11.72 -17.32
CA ASP A 51 -3.56 12.60 -18.05
C ASP A 51 -4.16 14.00 -18.34
N GLU A 52 -5.49 14.12 -18.35
CA GLU A 52 -6.21 15.39 -18.51
C GLU A 52 -6.23 16.25 -17.22
N GLY A 53 -5.77 15.71 -16.09
CA GLY A 53 -5.66 16.43 -14.81
C GLY A 53 -6.98 16.70 -14.09
N SER A 54 -8.11 16.19 -14.57
CA SER A 54 -9.44 16.47 -13.98
C SER A 54 -10.18 15.22 -13.48
N GLY A 55 -9.81 14.04 -13.97
CA GLY A 55 -10.42 12.77 -13.61
C GLY A 55 -9.56 11.94 -12.65
N TRP A 56 -10.20 11.02 -11.93
CA TRP A 56 -9.56 10.08 -11.02
C TRP A 56 -9.99 8.66 -11.36
N GLU A 57 -9.03 7.77 -11.57
CA GLU A 57 -9.23 6.33 -11.78
C GLU A 57 -9.03 5.60 -10.46
N LYS A 58 -10.04 4.85 -10.00
CA LYS A 58 -9.92 3.97 -8.83
C LYS A 58 -9.00 2.80 -9.16
N LEU A 59 -7.90 2.68 -8.43
CA LEU A 59 -6.95 1.58 -8.59
C LEU A 59 -7.16 0.47 -7.57
N ASP A 60 -7.45 0.83 -6.32
CA ASP A 60 -7.54 -0.14 -5.22
C ASP A 60 -8.34 0.43 -4.04
N GLU A 61 -8.80 -0.45 -3.16
CA GLU A 61 -9.50 -0.10 -1.93
C GLU A 61 -9.32 -1.20 -0.89
N LYS A 62 -8.82 -0.83 0.29
CA LYS A 62 -8.49 -1.76 1.37
C LYS A 62 -8.83 -1.16 2.71
N LYS A 63 -8.87 -2.00 3.75
CA LYS A 63 -9.00 -1.54 5.14
C LYS A 63 -7.66 -1.65 5.86
N THR A 64 -7.41 -0.71 6.77
CA THR A 64 -6.25 -0.79 7.66
C THR A 64 -6.30 -2.03 8.54
N ASP A 65 -5.14 -2.65 8.75
CA ASP A 65 -4.95 -3.76 9.68
C ASP A 65 -5.04 -3.33 11.15
N GLU A 66 -4.82 -4.26 12.08
CA GLU A 66 -4.83 -4.01 13.53
C GLU A 66 -3.80 -2.97 13.99
N ASN A 67 -2.74 -2.75 13.19
CA ASN A 67 -1.72 -1.74 13.41
C ASN A 67 -2.01 -0.46 12.63
N GLY A 68 -3.22 -0.28 12.10
CA GLY A 68 -3.63 0.91 11.36
C GLY A 68 -2.97 1.05 10.00
N ARG A 69 -2.38 -0.02 9.43
CA ARG A 69 -1.52 0.03 8.23
C ARG A 69 -2.18 -0.59 7.01
N ILE A 70 -1.75 -0.11 5.85
CA ILE A 70 -1.88 -0.81 4.57
C ILE A 70 -0.50 -0.75 3.90
N GLY A 71 0.14 -1.91 3.74
CA GLY A 71 1.49 -2.01 3.16
C GLY A 71 1.51 -2.42 1.68
N THR A 72 0.35 -2.70 1.09
CA THR A 72 0.22 -3.41 -0.18
C THR A 72 -0.52 -2.58 -1.24
N PHE A 73 -0.33 -1.27 -1.24
CA PHE A 73 -0.81 -0.43 -2.34
C PHE A 73 0.25 -0.35 -3.44
N LEU A 74 -0.24 -0.38 -4.68
CA LEU A 74 0.53 -0.10 -5.89
C LEU A 74 1.75 -1.02 -6.05
N LEU A 75 1.60 -2.11 -6.80
CA LEU A 75 2.71 -3.02 -7.09
C LEU A 75 3.87 -2.27 -7.76
N LEU A 76 5.09 -2.52 -7.29
CA LEU A 76 6.30 -2.00 -7.89
C LEU A 76 6.71 -2.88 -9.08
N ASP A 77 6.86 -2.27 -10.25
CA ASP A 77 7.46 -2.93 -11.42
C ASP A 77 8.93 -2.55 -11.51
N GLU A 78 9.81 -3.42 -11.03
CA GLU A 78 11.26 -3.16 -11.01
C GLU A 78 11.87 -3.05 -12.42
N ASN A 79 11.18 -3.55 -13.45
CA ASN A 79 11.64 -3.50 -14.84
C ASN A 79 11.22 -2.23 -15.57
N SER A 80 10.38 -1.38 -14.97
CA SER A 80 9.90 -0.14 -15.57
C SER A 80 9.98 1.00 -14.57
N LYS A 81 10.95 1.91 -14.76
CA LYS A 81 11.23 3.01 -13.82
C LYS A 81 10.10 4.01 -13.64
N ASP A 82 9.23 4.16 -14.66
CA ASP A 82 8.29 5.28 -14.72
C ASP A 82 6.83 4.81 -14.84
N LYS A 83 6.58 3.50 -14.67
CA LYS A 83 5.23 2.92 -14.82
C LYS A 83 4.22 3.54 -13.85
N ASN A 84 4.67 3.78 -12.62
CA ASN A 84 3.86 4.32 -11.54
C ASN A 84 4.06 5.82 -11.35
N THR A 85 4.77 6.51 -12.25
CA THR A 85 4.89 7.96 -12.17
C THR A 85 3.52 8.61 -12.39
N GLY A 86 3.22 9.63 -11.60
CA GLY A 86 2.00 10.44 -11.71
C GLY A 86 1.44 10.91 -10.37
N VAL A 87 0.28 11.57 -10.45
CA VAL A 87 -0.44 12.10 -9.28
C VAL A 87 -1.45 11.08 -8.77
N TYR A 88 -1.45 10.86 -7.47
CA TYR A 88 -2.28 9.90 -6.77
C TYR A 88 -3.08 10.58 -5.66
N ARG A 89 -4.16 9.92 -5.24
CA ARG A 89 -4.99 10.31 -4.11
C ARG A 89 -5.26 9.12 -3.22
N LEU A 90 -5.04 9.30 -1.92
CA LEU A 90 -5.58 8.42 -0.89
C LEU A 90 -6.80 9.09 -0.26
N THR A 91 -7.94 8.43 -0.30
CA THR A 91 -9.17 8.84 0.41
C THR A 91 -9.35 7.97 1.65
N PHE A 92 -9.21 8.56 2.83
CA PHE A 92 -9.39 7.93 4.14
C PHE A 92 -10.81 8.19 4.64
N PHE A 93 -11.63 7.14 4.77
CA PHE A 93 -13.02 7.26 5.22
C PHE A 93 -13.10 7.36 6.76
N THR A 94 -12.68 8.50 7.30
CA THR A 94 -12.48 8.74 8.75
C THR A 94 -13.77 8.83 9.56
N ARG A 95 -14.91 9.20 8.95
CA ARG A 95 -16.19 9.29 9.67
C ARG A 95 -16.60 7.96 10.29
N SER A 96 -16.58 6.88 9.52
CA SER A 96 -17.03 5.57 10.00
C SER A 96 -16.19 5.08 11.19
N TYR A 97 -14.89 5.41 11.21
CA TYR A 97 -13.98 5.12 12.32
C TYR A 97 -14.40 5.80 13.64
N PHE A 98 -14.76 7.08 13.59
CA PHE A 98 -15.16 7.82 14.80
C PHE A 98 -16.61 7.50 15.21
N GLU A 99 -17.51 7.32 14.26
CA GLU A 99 -18.90 6.93 14.53
C GLU A 99 -18.98 5.57 15.23
N SER A 100 -18.16 4.59 14.85
CA SER A 100 -18.10 3.29 15.54
C SER A 100 -17.61 3.39 16.98
N ARG A 101 -17.08 4.55 17.39
CA ARG A 101 -16.60 4.87 18.75
C ARG A 101 -17.48 5.88 19.47
N ALA A 102 -18.65 6.22 18.91
CA ALA A 102 -19.54 7.26 19.41
C ALA A 102 -18.87 8.65 19.54
N VAL A 103 -17.86 8.94 18.71
CA VAL A 103 -17.17 10.22 18.64
C VAL A 103 -17.63 10.99 17.40
N LYS A 104 -18.01 12.25 17.56
CA LYS A 104 -18.28 13.14 16.42
C LYS A 104 -16.96 13.63 15.84
N THR A 105 -16.84 13.60 14.52
CA THR A 105 -15.70 14.14 13.78
C THR A 105 -16.14 15.25 12.83
N PHE A 106 -15.28 16.25 12.66
CA PHE A 106 -15.45 17.32 11.69
C PHE A 106 -15.27 16.81 10.25
N TYR A 107 -14.45 15.77 10.04
CA TYR A 107 -14.08 15.29 8.72
C TYR A 107 -14.97 14.11 8.29
N PRO A 108 -15.76 14.22 7.20
CA PRO A 108 -16.45 13.07 6.60
C PRO A 108 -15.45 12.01 6.10
N PHE A 109 -14.37 12.49 5.51
CA PHE A 109 -13.23 11.74 5.00
C PHE A 109 -12.05 12.72 4.88
N VAL A 110 -10.85 12.20 4.69
CA VAL A 110 -9.63 12.99 4.40
C VAL A 110 -9.07 12.54 3.07
N GLN A 111 -8.71 13.49 2.20
CA GLN A 111 -8.03 13.20 0.94
C GLN A 111 -6.61 13.75 1.00
N VAL A 112 -5.63 12.90 0.69
CA VAL A 112 -4.23 13.30 0.53
C VAL A 112 -3.85 13.06 -0.93
N VAL A 113 -3.54 14.15 -1.64
CA VAL A 113 -3.07 14.13 -3.03
C VAL A 113 -1.56 14.30 -3.03
N PHE A 114 -0.85 13.46 -3.77
CA PHE A 114 0.61 13.42 -3.81
C PHE A 114 1.12 12.88 -5.15
N GLU A 115 2.38 13.14 -5.45
CA GLU A 115 3.05 12.66 -6.66
C GLU A 115 3.99 11.51 -6.33
N ILE A 116 3.98 10.47 -7.18
CA ILE A 116 4.98 9.41 -7.20
C ILE A 116 5.89 9.66 -8.39
N ASP A 117 7.19 9.58 -8.16
CA ASP A 117 8.24 9.69 -9.18
C ASP A 117 9.30 8.59 -8.98
N GLY A 118 9.64 7.91 -10.08
CA GLY A 118 10.53 6.76 -10.10
C GLY A 118 10.01 5.54 -9.33
N ASN A 119 10.94 4.75 -8.78
CA ASN A 119 10.69 3.44 -8.17
C ASN A 119 10.92 3.40 -6.64
N SER A 120 11.02 4.56 -5.98
CA SER A 120 11.17 4.62 -4.52
C SER A 120 9.89 4.17 -3.81
N HIS A 121 10.01 3.65 -2.59
CA HIS A 121 8.85 3.45 -1.72
C HIS A 121 8.33 4.81 -1.22
N TYR A 122 7.00 4.89 -1.08
CA TYR A 122 6.27 6.03 -0.57
C TYR A 122 5.44 5.58 0.62
N HIS A 123 5.69 6.17 1.78
CA HIS A 123 4.83 6.03 2.94
C HIS A 123 4.05 7.33 3.15
N VAL A 124 2.72 7.28 3.03
CA VAL A 124 1.83 8.45 3.17
C VAL A 124 0.86 8.22 4.33
N PRO A 125 1.28 8.45 5.59
CA PRO A 125 0.42 8.25 6.75
C PRO A 125 -0.43 9.49 7.05
N ILE A 126 -1.42 9.32 7.93
CA ILE A 126 -2.09 10.42 8.61
C ILE A 126 -2.03 10.22 10.13
N THR A 127 -1.83 11.33 10.85
CA THR A 127 -2.27 11.40 12.25
C THR A 127 -3.66 12.01 12.28
N LEU A 128 -4.53 11.47 13.13
CA LEU A 128 -5.96 11.75 13.09
C LEU A 128 -6.47 12.05 14.50
N SER A 129 -7.25 13.11 14.61
CA SER A 129 -8.12 13.40 15.74
C SER A 129 -9.48 13.83 15.20
N PRO A 130 -10.53 13.96 16.03
CA PRO A 130 -11.85 14.33 15.52
C PRO A 130 -11.93 15.73 14.90
N TYR A 131 -10.96 16.61 15.17
CA TYR A 131 -10.96 18.02 14.72
C TYR A 131 -9.62 18.51 14.16
N GLY A 132 -8.66 17.60 13.96
CA GLY A 132 -7.38 17.90 13.32
C GLY A 132 -6.76 16.64 12.73
N TYR A 133 -6.05 16.78 11.62
CA TYR A 133 -5.21 15.72 11.06
C TYR A 133 -3.92 16.32 10.51
N SER A 134 -2.89 15.50 10.34
CA SER A 134 -1.67 15.87 9.61
C SER A 134 -1.18 14.71 8.77
N THR A 135 -0.33 14.99 7.79
CA THR A 135 0.30 13.99 6.91
C THR A 135 1.72 14.43 6.59
N TYR A 136 2.54 13.50 6.11
CA TYR A 136 3.89 13.75 5.62
C TYR A 136 4.30 12.65 4.62
N ARG A 137 5.41 12.82 3.92
CA ARG A 137 6.02 11.76 3.11
C ARG A 137 7.09 11.04 3.93
N GLY A 138 6.86 9.78 4.25
CA GLY A 138 7.85 8.87 4.82
C GLY A 138 8.62 8.10 3.74
N SER A 139 9.75 7.51 4.15
CA SER A 139 10.59 6.61 3.35
C SER A 139 10.10 5.17 3.40
#